data_AF-A0A139R245-F1
#
_entry.id   AF-A0A139R245-F1
#
_cell.length_a   1.000
_cell.length_b   1.000
_cell.length_c   1.000
_cell.angle_alpha   90.00
_cell.angle_beta   90.00
_cell.angle_gamma   90.00
#
_symmetry.space_group_name_H-M   'P 1'
#
loop_
_entity.id
_entity.type
_entity.pdbx_description
1 polymer ?
#
loop_
_entity_poly.entity_id
_entity_poly.type
_entity_poly.pdbx_seq_one_letter_code
_entity_poly.pdbx_strand_id
1 'polypeptide(L)'
;MAIIPTGTTNDFARALKIPRGNPVEAAKIIGKNQTIQMDIGQAREDTYFINIAAAGSFTELTYSVPSQLKTMFGYLAYLAKGVELLPGIRTVPVRIKHEKGTFEGDVSMIFAAITNSVGGFEQIAPDAKLDDGKFTLILVKTANLIEILRLIRLVLDGGKHIGDKRIEYIKTDFLEIEPLSDKKMMINLDGEYGGDAPIKLRNLKNHITFFANTDEISDDALVWNQEDLALEAIAQKFTQEVDELNSKE
;
A
#
# COMPACT_ATOMS: atom_id res chain seq x y z
N MET A 1 -6.55 -6.01 15.28
CA MET A 1 -7.54 -5.98 14.17
C MET A 1 -7.46 -7.28 13.38
N ALA A 2 -8.57 -7.79 12.86
CA ALA A 2 -8.60 -9.01 12.03
C ALA A 2 -9.36 -8.76 10.73
N ILE A 3 -9.03 -9.49 9.67
CA ILE A 3 -9.63 -9.32 8.34
C ILE A 3 -10.15 -10.65 7.84
N ILE A 4 -11.40 -10.66 7.39
CA ILE A 4 -12.01 -11.77 6.66
C ILE A 4 -12.16 -11.36 5.19
N PRO A 5 -11.31 -11.85 4.28
CA PRO A 5 -11.23 -11.35 2.91
C PRO A 5 -12.34 -11.93 2.01
N THR A 6 -13.48 -11.25 1.98
CA THR A 6 -14.63 -11.59 1.12
C THR A 6 -14.67 -10.82 -0.21
N GLY A 7 -13.78 -9.84 -0.40
CA GLY A 7 -13.68 -9.06 -1.64
C GLY A 7 -13.00 -9.84 -2.77
N THR A 8 -12.90 -9.23 -3.96
CA THR A 8 -12.31 -9.90 -5.14
C THR A 8 -10.78 -9.81 -5.19
N THR A 9 -10.18 -8.72 -4.70
CA THR A 9 -8.72 -8.50 -4.82
C THR A 9 -7.97 -8.84 -3.53
N ASN A 10 -8.44 -8.32 -2.40
CA ASN A 10 -7.92 -8.60 -1.06
C ASN A 10 -6.39 -8.43 -0.95
N ASP A 11 -5.83 -7.33 -1.49
CA ASP A 11 -4.38 -7.08 -1.49
C ASP A 11 -3.81 -7.08 -0.06
N PHE A 12 -4.50 -6.43 0.87
CA PHE A 12 -4.06 -6.37 2.26
C PHE A 12 -4.06 -7.75 2.94
N ALA A 13 -5.07 -8.60 2.68
CA ALA A 13 -5.08 -9.97 3.19
C ALA A 13 -3.97 -10.84 2.58
N ARG A 14 -3.58 -10.56 1.33
CA ARG A 14 -2.44 -11.20 0.68
C ARG A 14 -1.12 -10.79 1.35
N ALA A 15 -0.95 -9.51 1.69
CA ALA A 15 0.21 -9.04 2.45
C ALA A 15 0.33 -9.74 3.82
N LEU A 16 -0.81 -9.92 4.50
CA LEU A 16 -0.90 -10.64 5.78
C LEU A 16 -0.91 -12.18 5.70
N LYS A 17 -0.81 -12.74 4.48
CA LYS A 17 -0.88 -14.19 4.21
C LYS A 17 -2.14 -14.85 4.78
N ILE A 18 -3.24 -14.11 4.83
CA ILE A 18 -4.54 -14.61 5.26
C ILE A 18 -5.16 -15.42 4.11
N PRO A 19 -5.67 -16.64 4.36
CA PRO A 19 -6.39 -17.44 3.36
C PRO A 19 -7.54 -16.66 2.72
N ARG A 20 -7.67 -16.75 1.39
CA ARG A 20 -8.70 -16.05 0.60
C ARG A 20 -9.68 -17.05 0.01
N GLY A 21 -10.93 -16.64 -0.19
CA GLY A 21 -11.98 -17.48 -0.78
C GLY A 21 -12.63 -18.48 0.19
N ASN A 22 -12.14 -18.59 1.42
CA ASN A 22 -12.79 -19.34 2.49
C ASN A 22 -12.75 -18.52 3.80
N PRO A 23 -13.87 -17.87 4.18
CA PRO A 23 -13.97 -17.07 5.41
C PRO A 23 -13.67 -17.84 6.70
N VAL A 24 -13.95 -19.15 6.72
CA VAL A 24 -13.71 -20.00 7.89
C VAL A 24 -12.21 -20.23 8.08
N GLU A 25 -11.47 -20.51 7.01
CA GLU A 25 -10.01 -20.63 7.09
C GLU A 25 -9.35 -19.29 7.44
N ALA A 26 -9.88 -18.17 6.93
CA ALA A 26 -9.41 -16.85 7.34
C ALA A 26 -9.63 -16.60 8.84
N ALA A 27 -10.80 -16.98 9.38
CA ALA A 27 -11.09 -16.83 10.80
C ALA A 27 -10.18 -17.69 11.70
N LYS A 28 -9.73 -18.86 11.22
CA LYS A 28 -8.77 -19.69 11.96
C LYS A 28 -7.42 -19.00 12.21
N ILE A 29 -7.02 -18.03 11.37
CA ILE A 29 -5.81 -17.23 11.63
C ILE A 29 -5.91 -16.48 12.96
N ILE A 30 -7.10 -16.01 13.34
CA ILE A 30 -7.31 -15.35 14.64
C ILE A 30 -7.00 -16.33 15.78
N GLY A 31 -7.41 -17.59 15.63
CA GLY A 31 -7.15 -18.66 16.61
C GLY A 31 -5.68 -19.05 16.75
N LYS A 32 -4.81 -18.72 15.77
CA LYS A 32 -3.36 -18.90 15.90
C LYS A 32 -2.72 -17.92 16.88
N ASN A 33 -3.42 -16.83 17.21
CA ASN A 33 -2.92 -15.74 18.06
C ASN A 33 -1.58 -15.14 17.60
N GLN A 34 -1.36 -15.13 16.28
CA GLN A 34 -0.19 -14.51 15.65
C GLN A 34 -0.57 -13.12 15.17
N THR A 35 0.24 -12.13 15.55
CA THR A 35 -0.01 -10.73 15.19
C THR A 35 1.25 -10.05 14.70
N ILE A 36 1.08 -9.04 13.84
CA ILE A 36 2.12 -8.09 13.47
C ILE A 36 1.64 -6.67 13.71
N GLN A 37 2.54 -5.77 14.06
CA GLN A 37 2.27 -4.33 14.01
C GLN A 37 2.56 -3.86 12.59
N MET A 38 1.64 -3.10 12.00
CA MET A 38 1.80 -2.55 10.65
C MET A 38 1.67 -1.03 10.66
N ASP A 39 2.38 -0.45 9.72
CA ASP A 39 2.23 0.94 9.33
C ASP A 39 0.86 1.20 8.72
N ILE A 40 0.36 2.42 8.93
CA ILE A 40 -0.74 2.97 8.16
C ILE A 40 -0.38 4.36 7.63
N GLY A 41 -1.09 4.82 6.63
CA GLY A 41 -0.94 6.16 6.09
C GLY A 41 -2.04 7.07 6.62
N GLN A 42 -1.66 8.31 6.94
CA GLN A 42 -2.58 9.40 7.26
C GLN A 42 -2.50 10.45 6.15
N ALA A 43 -3.64 10.87 5.61
CA ALA A 43 -3.73 11.84 4.52
C ALA A 43 -4.30 13.21 4.97
N ARG A 44 -5.08 13.22 6.05
CA ARG A 44 -5.66 14.38 6.76
C ARG A 44 -5.84 14.00 8.24
N GLU A 45 -6.33 14.91 9.07
CA GLU A 45 -6.52 14.67 10.52
C GLU A 45 -7.23 13.34 10.80
N ASP A 46 -8.40 13.11 10.18
CA ASP A 46 -9.23 11.91 10.40
C ASP A 46 -9.33 11.00 9.17
N THR A 47 -8.35 11.03 8.26
CA THR A 47 -8.38 10.22 7.03
C THR A 47 -7.15 9.36 6.91
N TYR A 48 -7.36 8.04 6.86
CA TYR A 48 -6.31 7.03 6.87
C TYR A 48 -6.45 6.05 5.70
N PHE A 49 -5.35 5.40 5.36
CA PHE A 49 -5.28 4.35 4.35
C PHE A 49 -4.25 3.30 4.78
N ILE A 50 -4.44 2.06 4.36
CA ILE A 50 -3.63 0.91 4.79
C ILE A 50 -2.86 0.25 3.64
N ASN A 51 -3.18 0.59 2.39
CA ASN A 51 -2.51 0.00 1.24
C ASN A 51 -1.77 1.04 0.39
N ILE A 52 -2.49 2.01 -0.17
CA ILE A 52 -1.92 2.96 -1.12
C ILE A 52 -2.69 4.28 -1.17
N ALA A 53 -1.93 5.37 -1.29
CA ALA A 53 -2.41 6.62 -1.85
C ALA A 53 -1.92 6.79 -3.30
N ALA A 54 -2.80 7.13 -4.23
CA ALA A 54 -2.45 7.34 -5.63
C ALA A 54 -2.99 8.66 -6.17
N ALA A 55 -2.28 9.27 -7.11
CA ALA A 55 -2.70 10.49 -7.80
C ALA A 55 -2.20 10.53 -9.25
N GLY A 56 -2.65 11.53 -9.99
CA GLY A 56 -2.25 11.77 -11.38
C GLY A 56 -3.37 11.47 -12.38
N SER A 57 -3.06 11.57 -13.67
CA SER A 57 -4.07 11.50 -14.74
C SER A 57 -4.79 10.15 -14.79
N PHE A 58 -4.14 9.06 -14.36
CA PHE A 58 -4.74 7.73 -14.39
C PHE A 58 -5.78 7.51 -13.28
N THR A 59 -5.58 8.06 -12.09
CA THR A 59 -6.53 7.88 -10.98
C THR A 59 -7.89 8.50 -11.31
N GLU A 60 -7.90 9.65 -11.99
CA GLU A 60 -9.12 10.29 -12.48
C GLU A 60 -9.89 9.39 -13.44
N LEU A 61 -9.18 8.72 -14.35
CA LEU A 61 -9.77 7.78 -15.31
C LEU A 61 -10.28 6.51 -14.62
N THR A 62 -9.64 6.03 -13.55
CA THR A 62 -10.12 4.82 -12.86
C THR A 62 -11.44 5.01 -12.13
N TYR A 63 -11.79 6.23 -11.68
CA TYR A 63 -13.12 6.50 -11.12
C TYR A 63 -14.25 6.29 -12.12
N SER A 64 -13.97 6.32 -13.43
CA SER A 64 -14.98 6.04 -14.44
C SER A 64 -15.20 4.54 -14.68
N VAL A 65 -14.44 3.65 -14.04
CA VAL A 65 -14.62 2.19 -14.15
C VAL A 65 -15.54 1.71 -13.04
N PRO A 66 -16.77 1.24 -13.35
CA PRO A 66 -17.69 0.77 -12.31
C PRO A 66 -17.08 -0.41 -11.55
N SER A 67 -17.01 -0.30 -10.21
CA SER A 67 -16.55 -1.39 -9.33
C SER A 67 -17.33 -2.69 -9.55
N GLN A 68 -18.60 -2.57 -9.94
CA GLN A 68 -19.48 -3.68 -10.31
C GLN A 68 -18.96 -4.52 -11.48
N LEU A 69 -18.17 -3.95 -12.41
CA LEU A 69 -17.59 -4.73 -13.50
C LEU A 69 -16.67 -5.84 -12.99
N LYS A 70 -15.91 -5.55 -11.92
CA LYS A 70 -15.04 -6.51 -11.26
C LYS A 70 -15.82 -7.64 -10.60
N THR A 71 -16.97 -7.32 -10.00
CA THR A 71 -17.85 -8.29 -9.35
C THR A 71 -18.60 -9.16 -10.37
N MET A 72 -19.08 -8.57 -11.47
CA MET A 72 -19.92 -9.28 -12.46
C MET A 72 -19.11 -10.06 -13.49
N PHE A 73 -18.01 -9.48 -13.98
CA PHE A 73 -17.22 -10.02 -15.10
C PHE A 73 -15.83 -10.51 -14.67
N GLY A 74 -15.52 -10.42 -13.38
CA GLY A 74 -14.26 -10.86 -12.80
C GLY A 74 -13.11 -9.88 -13.04
N TYR A 75 -11.94 -10.27 -12.49
CA TYR A 75 -10.75 -9.43 -12.45
C TYR A 75 -10.14 -9.13 -13.84
N LEU A 76 -10.23 -10.06 -14.80
CA LEU A 76 -9.66 -9.85 -16.14
C LEU A 76 -10.39 -8.76 -16.93
N ALA A 77 -11.72 -8.66 -16.81
CA ALA A 77 -12.49 -7.60 -17.45
C ALA A 77 -12.13 -6.22 -16.88
N TYR A 78 -11.91 -6.15 -15.57
CA TYR A 78 -11.43 -4.94 -14.90
C TYR A 78 -10.04 -4.51 -15.40
N LEU A 79 -9.10 -5.45 -15.53
CA LEU A 79 -7.78 -5.17 -16.11
C LEU A 79 -7.86 -4.68 -17.56
N ALA A 80 -8.70 -5.32 -18.38
CA ALA A 80 -8.90 -4.89 -19.77
C ALA A 80 -9.40 -3.44 -19.85
N LYS A 81 -10.33 -3.05 -18.98
CA LYS A 81 -10.78 -1.66 -18.86
C LYS A 81 -9.68 -0.72 -18.38
N GLY A 82 -8.82 -1.14 -17.46
CA GLY A 82 -7.64 -0.38 -17.08
C GLY A 82 -6.69 -0.13 -18.26
N VAL A 83 -6.48 -1.13 -19.11
CA VAL A 83 -5.64 -0.99 -20.33
C VAL A 83 -6.27 -0.03 -21.34
N GLU A 84 -7.58 -0.05 -21.50
CA GLU A 84 -8.32 0.87 -22.41
C GLU A 84 -8.14 2.34 -22.03
N LEU A 85 -7.87 2.65 -20.75
CA LEU A 85 -7.64 4.01 -20.27
C LEU A 85 -6.21 4.52 -20.50
N LEU A 86 -5.25 3.63 -20.77
CA LEU A 86 -3.83 4.02 -20.90
C LEU A 86 -3.57 5.10 -21.97
N PRO A 87 -4.21 5.11 -23.16
CA PRO A 87 -4.01 6.16 -24.15
C PRO A 87 -4.44 7.56 -23.68
N GLY A 88 -5.32 7.64 -22.67
CA GLY A 88 -5.80 8.90 -22.09
C GLY A 88 -4.84 9.52 -21.07
N ILE A 89 -3.80 8.80 -20.64
CA ILE A 89 -2.86 9.27 -19.63
C ILE A 89 -2.09 10.50 -20.12
N ARG A 90 -2.01 11.51 -19.27
CA ARG A 90 -1.19 12.71 -19.47
C ARG A 90 -0.24 12.90 -18.30
N THR A 91 0.88 13.59 -18.54
CA THR A 91 1.69 14.12 -17.44
C THR A 91 1.07 15.41 -16.91
N VAL A 92 1.29 15.66 -15.63
CA VAL A 92 0.91 16.87 -14.91
C VAL A 92 2.13 17.39 -14.14
N PRO A 93 2.38 18.71 -14.14
CA PRO A 93 3.49 19.28 -13.39
C PRO A 93 3.16 19.27 -11.90
N VAL A 94 4.09 18.78 -11.09
CA VAL A 94 3.94 18.66 -9.64
C VAL A 94 5.21 19.09 -8.92
N ARG A 95 5.02 19.56 -7.69
CA ARG A 95 6.06 19.64 -6.68
C ARG A 95 5.73 18.64 -5.59
N ILE A 96 6.69 17.78 -5.28
CA ILE A 96 6.56 16.75 -4.26
C ILE A 96 7.70 16.90 -3.26
N LYS A 97 7.37 17.25 -2.02
CA LYS A 97 8.34 17.30 -0.93
C LYS A 97 8.32 15.98 -0.16
N HIS A 98 9.50 15.47 0.15
CA HIS A 98 9.69 14.26 0.95
C HIS A 98 10.96 14.41 1.79
N GLU A 99 11.24 13.46 2.68
CA GLU A 99 12.40 13.51 3.59
C GLU A 99 13.74 13.74 2.86
N LYS A 100 13.92 13.07 1.72
CA LYS A 100 15.16 13.17 0.92
C LYS A 100 15.30 14.44 0.05
N GLY A 101 14.32 15.34 0.04
CA GLY A 101 14.36 16.56 -0.77
C GLY A 101 13.03 16.91 -1.45
N THR A 102 13.13 17.57 -2.60
CA THR A 102 11.96 17.99 -3.39
C THR A 102 12.13 17.53 -4.83
N PHE A 103 11.14 16.81 -5.34
CA PHE A 103 10.97 16.55 -6.75
C PHE A 103 10.09 17.65 -7.35
N GLU A 104 10.52 18.26 -8.46
CA GLU A 104 9.70 19.18 -9.24
C GLU A 104 9.79 18.77 -10.72
N GLY A 105 8.65 18.48 -11.33
CA GLY A 105 8.60 18.02 -12.71
C GLY A 105 7.27 17.38 -13.11
N ASP A 106 7.26 16.82 -14.31
CA ASP A 106 6.07 16.22 -14.91
C ASP A 106 5.95 14.73 -14.56
N VAL A 107 4.78 14.33 -14.04
CA VAL A 107 4.46 12.93 -13.71
C VAL A 107 3.09 12.56 -14.25
N SER A 108 2.90 11.32 -14.67
CA SER A 108 1.59 10.79 -15.08
C SER A 108 0.86 10.08 -13.94
N MET A 109 1.61 9.47 -13.03
CA MET A 109 1.10 8.75 -11.86
C MET A 109 2.02 8.98 -10.67
N ILE A 110 1.41 9.08 -9.50
CA ILE A 110 2.06 9.14 -8.20
C ILE A 110 1.47 8.01 -7.36
N PHE A 111 2.32 7.22 -6.72
CA PHE A 111 1.91 6.20 -5.77
C PHE A 111 2.70 6.36 -4.47
N ALA A 112 2.03 6.37 -3.32
CA ALA A 112 2.62 6.20 -2.00
C ALA A 112 2.07 4.90 -1.42
N ALA A 113 2.83 3.82 -1.61
CA ALA A 113 2.43 2.47 -1.21
C ALA A 113 2.97 2.12 0.18
N ILE A 114 2.16 1.44 0.98
CA ILE A 114 2.55 0.83 2.26
C ILE A 114 2.87 -0.64 2.05
N THR A 115 2.05 -1.36 1.29
CA THR A 115 2.30 -2.78 0.98
C THR A 115 2.99 -2.96 -0.37
N ASN A 116 3.50 -4.16 -0.61
CA ASN A 116 4.11 -4.54 -1.89
C ASN A 116 3.08 -4.78 -3.02
N SER A 117 1.78 -4.85 -2.69
CA SER A 117 0.75 -5.31 -3.61
C SER A 117 -0.38 -4.30 -3.81
N VAL A 118 -0.60 -3.93 -5.06
CA VAL A 118 -1.63 -2.94 -5.43
C VAL A 118 -2.41 -3.45 -6.63
N GLY A 119 -3.73 -3.57 -6.46
CA GLY A 119 -4.64 -3.98 -7.52
C GLY A 119 -4.26 -5.34 -8.11
N GLY A 120 -3.68 -6.25 -7.33
CA GLY A 120 -3.19 -7.56 -7.78
C GLY A 120 -1.79 -7.59 -8.38
N PHE A 121 -1.09 -6.47 -8.53
CA PHE A 121 0.34 -6.43 -8.87
C PHE A 121 1.17 -6.58 -7.61
N GLU A 122 1.78 -7.74 -7.39
CA GLU A 122 2.50 -8.10 -6.16
C GLU A 122 3.93 -7.55 -6.08
N GLN A 123 4.39 -6.88 -7.14
CA GLN A 123 5.77 -6.44 -7.31
C GLN A 123 5.86 -4.96 -7.68
N ILE A 124 4.84 -4.15 -7.36
CA ILE A 124 4.87 -2.71 -7.64
C ILE A 124 5.88 -2.00 -6.73
N ALA A 125 6.01 -2.48 -5.49
CA ALA A 125 6.99 -2.06 -4.50
C ALA A 125 7.67 -3.34 -3.96
N PRO A 126 8.60 -3.94 -4.72
CA PRO A 126 9.13 -5.29 -4.44
C PRO A 126 9.89 -5.38 -3.11
N ASP A 127 10.39 -4.26 -2.60
CA ASP A 127 11.12 -4.14 -1.33
C ASP A 127 10.30 -3.44 -0.23
N ALA A 128 8.96 -3.39 -0.37
CA ALA A 128 8.10 -2.82 0.67
C ALA A 128 8.17 -3.64 1.96
N LYS A 129 8.41 -2.94 3.06
CA LYS A 129 8.31 -3.47 4.42
C LYS A 129 7.00 -2.97 5.02
N LEU A 130 6.34 -3.81 5.80
CA LEU A 130 5.02 -3.48 6.36
C LEU A 130 5.09 -2.62 7.64
N ASP A 131 6.29 -2.46 8.19
CA ASP A 131 6.57 -1.99 9.55
C ASP A 131 7.85 -1.10 9.65
N ASP A 132 8.39 -0.63 8.52
CA ASP A 132 9.63 0.16 8.50
C ASP A 132 9.42 1.66 8.76
N GLY A 133 8.17 2.10 8.86
CA GLY A 133 7.76 3.49 9.01
C GLY A 133 7.82 4.28 7.71
N LYS A 134 7.92 3.65 6.53
CA LYS A 134 8.12 4.33 5.25
C LYS A 134 7.03 3.98 4.24
N PHE A 135 6.56 5.01 3.53
CA PHE A 135 5.95 4.82 2.23
C PHE A 135 7.01 4.47 1.19
N THR A 136 6.61 3.67 0.22
CA THR A 136 7.28 3.57 -1.08
C THR A 136 6.63 4.54 -2.06
N LEU A 137 7.29 5.67 -2.28
CA LEU A 137 6.91 6.66 -3.29
C LEU A 137 7.40 6.22 -4.68
N ILE A 138 6.47 6.10 -5.62
CA ILE A 138 6.75 5.77 -7.02
C ILE A 138 6.18 6.89 -7.89
N LEU A 139 7.05 7.57 -8.63
CA LEU A 139 6.65 8.60 -9.59
C LEU A 139 6.87 8.09 -11.02
N VAL A 140 5.82 8.05 -11.82
CA VAL A 140 5.91 7.68 -13.24
C VAL A 140 6.07 8.94 -14.08
N LYS A 141 7.24 9.14 -14.67
CA LYS A 141 7.62 10.36 -15.42
C LYS A 141 7.32 10.29 -16.93
N THR A 142 6.39 9.43 -17.34
CA THR A 142 6.02 9.27 -18.76
C THR A 142 4.53 9.09 -18.95
N ALA A 143 4.00 9.65 -20.04
CA ALA A 143 2.66 9.39 -20.56
C ALA A 143 2.68 8.61 -21.89
N ASN A 144 3.86 8.19 -22.36
CA ASN A 144 3.96 7.43 -23.61
C ASN A 144 3.46 6.00 -23.41
N LEU A 145 2.45 5.60 -24.19
CA LEU A 145 1.81 4.29 -24.08
C LEU A 145 2.81 3.11 -24.17
N ILE A 146 3.76 3.15 -25.10
CA ILE A 146 4.75 2.08 -25.28
C ILE A 146 5.68 2.00 -24.06
N GLU A 147 6.06 3.16 -23.52
CA GLU A 147 6.90 3.22 -22.32
C GLU A 147 6.15 2.71 -21.09
N ILE A 148 4.87 3.05 -20.93
CA ILE A 148 4.02 2.53 -19.85
C ILE A 148 3.86 1.02 -19.95
N LEU A 149 3.57 0.48 -21.14
CA LEU A 149 3.49 -0.98 -21.35
C LEU A 149 4.82 -1.67 -21.03
N ARG A 150 5.96 -1.04 -21.33
CA ARG A 150 7.28 -1.52 -20.91
C ARG A 150 7.42 -1.53 -19.39
N LEU A 151 7.01 -0.47 -18.71
CA LEU A 151 7.06 -0.41 -17.24
C LEU A 151 6.19 -1.49 -16.60
N ILE A 152 4.96 -1.72 -17.10
CA ILE A 152 4.08 -2.80 -16.64
C ILE A 152 4.76 -4.16 -16.81
N ARG A 153 5.40 -4.41 -17.96
CA ARG A 153 6.17 -5.64 -18.17
C ARG A 153 7.30 -5.80 -17.15
N LEU A 154 8.01 -4.72 -16.82
CA LEU A 154 9.10 -4.76 -15.83
C LEU A 154 8.58 -4.98 -14.39
N VAL A 155 7.40 -4.46 -14.05
CA VAL A 155 6.71 -4.79 -12.78
C VAL A 155 6.47 -6.30 -12.71
N LEU A 156 5.92 -6.90 -13.77
CA LEU A 156 5.63 -8.33 -13.84
C LEU A 156 6.90 -9.21 -13.86
N ASP A 157 8.01 -8.69 -14.38
CA ASP A 157 9.32 -9.34 -14.40
C ASP A 157 10.09 -9.07 -13.08
N GLY A 158 9.43 -9.32 -11.95
CA GLY A 158 10.05 -9.23 -10.61
C GLY A 158 10.34 -7.81 -10.13
N GLY A 159 9.53 -6.82 -10.50
CA GLY A 159 9.66 -5.45 -9.99
C GLY A 159 10.86 -4.67 -10.53
N LYS A 160 11.39 -5.04 -11.71
CA LYS A 160 12.57 -4.38 -12.33
C LYS A 160 12.32 -2.93 -12.77
N HIS A 161 11.07 -2.46 -12.74
CA HIS A 161 10.71 -1.08 -13.11
C HIS A 161 11.35 -0.05 -12.18
N ILE A 162 11.69 -0.43 -10.94
CA ILE A 162 12.32 0.49 -9.96
C ILE A 162 13.68 1.02 -10.42
N GLY A 163 14.36 0.35 -11.36
CA GLY A 163 15.61 0.79 -11.97
C GLY A 163 15.46 1.56 -13.29
N ASP A 164 14.23 1.74 -13.78
CA ASP A 164 13.98 2.47 -15.02
C ASP A 164 14.08 3.98 -14.78
N LYS A 165 14.81 4.70 -15.65
CA LYS A 165 14.98 6.16 -15.56
C LYS A 165 13.67 6.96 -15.56
N ARG A 166 12.57 6.35 -15.99
CA ARG A 166 11.21 6.95 -16.01
C ARG A 166 10.48 6.79 -14.68
N ILE A 167 11.06 6.07 -13.73
CA ILE A 167 10.55 5.91 -12.38
C ILE A 167 11.45 6.71 -11.43
N GLU A 168 10.84 7.47 -10.52
CA GLU A 168 11.50 7.79 -9.25
C GLU A 168 10.97 6.82 -8.19
N TYR A 169 11.87 6.22 -7.43
CA TYR A 169 11.55 5.22 -6.40
C TYR A 169 12.19 5.63 -5.08
N ILE A 170 11.38 6.08 -4.12
CA ILE A 170 11.85 6.76 -2.91
C ILE A 170 11.13 6.20 -1.68
N LYS A 171 11.90 5.77 -0.68
CA LYS A 171 11.37 5.50 0.67
C LYS A 171 11.30 6.79 1.48
N THR A 172 10.16 7.09 2.11
CA THR A 172 9.97 8.28 2.95
C THR A 172 8.81 8.10 3.93
N ASP A 173 8.87 8.71 5.11
CA ASP A 173 7.76 8.71 6.09
C ASP A 173 6.76 9.87 5.86
N PHE A 174 7.05 10.77 4.93
CA PHE A 174 6.29 11.98 4.71
C PHE A 174 6.29 12.41 3.25
N LEU A 175 5.14 12.93 2.80
CA LEU A 175 4.96 13.44 1.45
C LEU A 175 4.07 14.69 1.47
N GLU A 176 4.48 15.78 0.82
CA GLU A 176 3.54 16.84 0.40
C GLU A 176 3.43 16.80 -1.12
N ILE A 177 2.22 16.61 -1.63
CA ILE A 177 1.93 16.65 -3.07
C ILE A 177 1.27 18.00 -3.37
N GLU A 178 1.89 18.79 -4.25
CA GLU A 178 1.38 20.08 -4.72
C GLU A 178 1.32 20.06 -6.26
N PRO A 179 0.12 20.11 -6.87
CA PRO A 179 -0.01 20.32 -8.31
C PRO A 179 0.47 21.73 -8.68
N LEU A 180 1.26 21.85 -9.76
CA LEU A 180 1.72 23.14 -10.28
C LEU A 180 0.84 23.65 -11.44
N SER A 181 -0.37 23.11 -11.55
CA SER A 181 -1.37 23.50 -12.54
C SER A 181 -2.70 23.80 -11.85
N ASP A 182 -3.54 24.63 -12.48
CA ASP A 182 -4.88 24.95 -11.96
C ASP A 182 -5.88 23.80 -12.08
N LYS A 183 -5.49 22.67 -12.67
CA LYS A 183 -6.34 21.49 -12.74
C LYS A 183 -6.39 20.79 -11.39
N LYS A 184 -7.62 20.49 -10.97
CA LYS A 184 -7.92 19.64 -9.83
C LYS A 184 -7.17 18.31 -9.98
N MET A 185 -6.42 17.90 -8.95
CA MET A 185 -5.78 16.59 -8.87
C MET A 185 -6.42 15.79 -7.75
N MET A 186 -7.15 14.75 -8.11
CA MET A 186 -7.83 13.87 -7.17
C MET A 186 -6.86 12.85 -6.56
N ILE A 187 -7.00 12.62 -5.25
CA ILE A 187 -6.27 11.60 -4.50
C ILE A 187 -7.16 10.38 -4.31
N ASN A 188 -6.63 9.23 -4.71
CA ASN A 188 -7.21 7.93 -4.42
C ASN A 188 -6.57 7.34 -3.17
N LEU A 189 -7.37 6.91 -2.19
CA LEU A 189 -6.92 6.22 -0.99
C LEU A 189 -7.58 4.84 -0.96
N ASP A 190 -6.79 3.77 -1.05
CA ASP A 190 -7.25 2.37 -1.05
C ASP A 190 -8.37 2.04 -2.06
N GLY A 191 -8.44 2.77 -3.17
CA GLY A 191 -9.46 2.59 -4.21
C GLY A 191 -10.63 3.59 -4.14
N GLU A 192 -10.72 4.40 -3.09
CA GLU A 192 -11.78 5.40 -2.91
C GLU A 192 -11.28 6.84 -3.08
N TYR A 193 -12.19 7.80 -3.16
CA TYR A 193 -11.85 9.22 -3.25
C TYR A 193 -11.47 9.80 -1.89
N GLY A 194 -10.21 10.19 -1.74
CA GLY A 194 -9.63 10.74 -0.51
C GLY A 194 -9.51 12.26 -0.46
N GLY A 195 -10.19 12.96 -1.37
CA GLY A 195 -10.08 14.41 -1.53
C GLY A 195 -9.07 14.81 -2.60
N ASP A 196 -8.63 16.08 -2.55
CA ASP A 196 -7.78 16.68 -3.59
C ASP A 196 -6.43 17.13 -3.05
N ALA A 197 -5.45 17.16 -3.95
CA ALA A 197 -4.21 17.87 -3.70
C ALA A 197 -4.43 19.41 -3.76
N PRO A 198 -3.66 20.22 -3.01
CA PRO A 198 -2.51 19.83 -2.22
C PRO A 198 -2.86 18.99 -1.00
N ILE A 199 -2.02 17.99 -0.72
CA ILE A 199 -2.24 17.04 0.39
C ILE A 199 -0.92 16.68 1.06
N LYS A 200 -0.98 16.39 2.36
CA LYS A 200 0.16 15.90 3.14
C LYS A 200 -0.12 14.49 3.59
N LEU A 201 0.79 13.56 3.30
CA LEU A 201 0.71 12.18 3.75
C LEU A 201 1.79 11.94 4.81
N ARG A 202 1.44 11.22 5.87
CA ARG A 202 2.36 10.77 6.93
C ARG A 202 2.21 9.27 7.13
N ASN A 203 3.33 8.56 7.19
CA ASN A 203 3.34 7.17 7.63
C ASN A 203 3.29 7.17 9.15
N LEU A 204 2.37 6.39 9.70
CA LEU A 204 2.24 6.12 11.12
C LEU A 204 2.80 4.72 11.36
N LYS A 205 4.05 4.69 11.83
CA LYS A 205 4.79 3.46 12.03
C LYS A 205 4.11 2.56 13.06
N ASN A 206 3.97 1.26 12.78
CA ASN A 206 3.50 0.24 13.71
C ASN A 206 2.19 0.62 14.43
N HIS A 207 1.29 1.30 13.74
CA HIS A 207 0.15 1.96 14.38
C HIS A 207 -1.01 1.01 14.68
N ILE A 208 -1.18 -0.05 13.88
CA ILE A 208 -2.26 -1.03 14.08
C ILE A 208 -1.67 -2.44 14.15
N THR A 209 -2.05 -3.17 15.19
CA THR A 209 -1.78 -4.60 15.32
C THR A 209 -2.81 -5.41 14.53
N PHE A 210 -2.36 -6.24 13.59
CA PHE A 210 -3.19 -7.14 12.79
C PHE A 210 -2.92 -8.60 13.12
N PHE A 211 -3.97 -9.42 13.16
CA PHE A 211 -3.81 -10.87 13.07
C PHE A 211 -3.31 -11.25 11.68
N ALA A 212 -2.28 -12.09 11.64
CA ALA A 212 -1.59 -12.47 10.42
C ALA A 212 -1.15 -13.93 10.47
N ASN A 213 -0.87 -14.52 9.31
CA ASN A 213 -0.23 -15.82 9.23
C ASN A 213 1.28 -15.63 9.16
N THR A 214 1.92 -15.36 10.30
CA THR A 214 3.36 -15.03 10.36
C THR A 214 4.24 -16.16 9.88
N ASP A 215 3.75 -17.41 9.93
CA ASP A 215 4.42 -18.59 9.41
C ASP A 215 4.72 -18.52 7.90
N GLU A 216 3.97 -17.70 7.15
CA GLU A 216 4.06 -17.57 5.68
C GLU A 216 4.54 -16.19 5.22
N ILE A 217 4.70 -15.23 6.14
CA ILE A 217 5.23 -13.91 5.80
C ILE A 217 6.74 -14.05 5.61
N SER A 218 7.26 -13.50 4.51
CA SER A 218 8.69 -13.52 4.25
C SER A 218 9.42 -12.63 5.25
N ASP A 219 10.58 -13.08 5.74
CA ASP A 219 11.39 -12.27 6.64
C ASP A 219 11.79 -10.92 6.02
N ASP A 220 11.91 -10.89 4.69
CA ASP A 220 12.19 -9.69 3.92
C ASP A 220 11.01 -8.72 3.82
N ALA A 221 9.80 -9.07 4.29
CA ALA A 221 8.64 -8.18 4.32
C ALA A 221 8.48 -7.43 5.65
N LEU A 222 9.24 -7.80 6.69
CA LEU A 222 9.21 -7.18 8.01
C LEU A 222 10.60 -6.67 8.40
N VAL A 223 10.63 -5.67 9.27
CA VAL A 223 11.81 -5.27 10.02
C VAL A 223 11.75 -6.05 11.32
N TRP A 224 12.31 -7.26 11.31
CA TRP A 224 12.50 -8.03 12.54
C TRP A 224 13.44 -7.28 13.46
N ASN A 225 12.91 -6.42 14.33
CA ASN A 225 13.71 -5.91 15.41
C ASN A 225 13.71 -6.99 16.50
N GLN A 226 14.76 -7.82 16.52
CA GLN A 226 14.94 -8.87 17.53
C GLN A 226 14.89 -8.29 18.96
N GLU A 227 15.27 -7.02 19.14
CA GLU A 227 15.16 -6.33 20.41
C GLU A 227 13.70 -6.05 20.79
N ASP A 228 12.86 -5.60 19.86
CA ASP A 228 11.44 -5.32 20.14
C ASP A 228 10.65 -6.61 20.42
N LEU A 229 10.93 -7.68 19.67
CA LEU A 229 10.36 -9.01 19.94
C LEU A 229 10.82 -9.56 21.29
N ALA A 230 12.07 -9.33 21.67
CA ALA A 230 12.58 -9.71 22.98
C ALA A 230 11.93 -8.88 24.10
N LEU A 231 11.76 -7.57 23.90
CA LEU A 231 11.09 -6.66 24.84
C LEU A 231 9.60 -7.02 25.02
N GLU A 232 8.88 -7.30 23.94
CA GLU A 232 7.49 -7.75 23.99
C GLU A 232 7.36 -9.12 24.68
N ALA A 233 8.26 -10.07 24.40
CA ALA A 233 8.29 -11.36 25.09
C ALA A 233 8.59 -11.22 26.59
N ILE A 234 9.49 -10.30 26.97
CA ILE A 234 9.77 -9.97 28.37
C ILE A 234 8.53 -9.35 29.04
N ALA A 235 7.87 -8.40 28.39
CA ALA A 235 6.68 -7.72 28.92
C ALA A 235 5.50 -8.69 29.12
N GLN A 236 5.27 -9.61 28.18
CA GLN A 236 4.25 -10.66 28.30
C GLN A 236 4.55 -11.62 29.44
N LYS A 237 5.81 -12.05 29.56
CA LYS A 237 6.24 -12.95 30.64
C LYS A 237 6.09 -12.30 32.02
N PHE A 238 6.44 -11.01 32.14
CA PHE A 238 6.24 -10.25 33.37
C PHE A 238 4.77 -10.12 33.74
N THR A 239 3.89 -9.87 32.75
CA THR A 239 2.44 -9.78 32.98
C THR A 239 1.85 -11.11 33.47
N GLN A 240 2.26 -12.23 32.86
CA GLN A 240 1.86 -13.56 33.32
C GLN A 240 2.32 -13.87 34.74
N GLU A 241 3.57 -13.55 35.10
CA GLU A 241 4.08 -13.78 36.45
C GLU A 241 3.33 -12.96 37.51
N VAL A 242 2.95 -11.71 37.17
CA VAL A 242 2.15 -10.85 38.05
C VAL A 242 0.73 -11.39 38.24
N ASP A 243 0.09 -11.89 37.17
CA ASP A 243 -1.24 -12.49 37.25
C ASP A 243 -1.24 -13.82 38.02
N GLU A 244 -0.17 -14.61 37.92
CA GLU A 244 0.01 -15.84 38.72
C GLU A 244 0.26 -15.58 40.20
N LEU A 245 0.88 -14.44 40.55
CA LEU A 245 1.07 -14.02 41.93
C LEU A 245 -0.24 -13.53 42.56
N ASN A 246 -1.03 -12.74 41.81
CA ASN A 246 -2.30 -12.19 42.28
C ASN A 246 -3.44 -13.21 42.37
N SER A 247 -3.28 -14.39 41.76
CA SER A 247 -4.27 -15.50 41.81
C SER A 247 -3.99 -16.53 42.91
N LYS A 248 -2.94 -16.33 43.71
CA LYS A 248 -2.56 -17.18 44.86
C LYS A 248 -2.84 -16.57 46.24
N GLU A 249 -3.45 -15.38 46.28
CA GLU A 249 -4.03 -14.76 47.49
C GLU A 249 -5.55 -14.97 47.53
#